data_AF-A0A2E4Y3W6-F1
#
_entry.id   AF-A0A2E4Y3W6-F1
#
_cell.length_a   1.000
_cell.length_b   1.000
_cell.length_c   1.000
_cell.angle_alpha   90.00
_cell.angle_beta   90.00
_cell.angle_gamma   90.00
#
_symmetry.space_group_name_H-M   'P 1'
#
loop_
_entity.id
_entity.type
_entity.pdbx_description
1 polymer ?
#
loop_
_entity_poly.entity_id
_entity_poly.type
_entity_poly.pdbx_seq_one_letter_code
_entity_poly.pdbx_strand_id
1 'polypeptide(L)'
;MEILSWGGAEIFGRWVHYFAGVAWIGMLWFFNFVQGGWFKTTDADTKNNAVKEMVPNALWWFRFGALWTWISGMYLLWHRADYLGMANLGNSSWTVWILLGSLMGTFMFLNVWLIIWPAQKIIIGKANGQDLGDAAAAAARAGVASRTNTLFSIPLLFMMGAASHFTISVRETGIWPAFLVCAALIVLIEINAAFGPKKMGPMASVKGVVTSGCVLLLVQYLIVDLMCK
;
A
#
# COMPACT_ATOMS: atom_id res chain seq x y z
N MET A 1 -13.82 9.04 -32.04
CA MET A 1 -14.00 7.75 -31.33
C MET A 1 -14.06 8.05 -29.84
N GLU A 2 -15.06 7.57 -29.11
CA GLU A 2 -15.26 7.90 -27.69
C GLU A 2 -14.06 7.51 -26.79
N ILE A 3 -13.30 6.48 -27.18
CA ILE A 3 -12.07 6.07 -26.48
C ILE A 3 -10.95 7.13 -26.53
N LEU A 4 -10.99 8.05 -27.49
CA LEU A 4 -10.04 9.17 -27.60
C LEU A 4 -10.54 10.45 -26.89
N SER A 5 -11.70 10.39 -26.22
CA SER A 5 -12.25 11.52 -25.47
C SER A 5 -11.65 11.65 -24.07
N TRP A 6 -11.98 12.73 -23.36
CA TRP A 6 -11.65 12.91 -21.94
C TRP A 6 -12.14 11.77 -21.04
N GLY A 7 -13.35 11.26 -21.30
CA GLY A 7 -13.89 10.08 -20.60
C GLY A 7 -13.19 8.79 -21.02
N GLY A 8 -12.78 8.68 -22.29
CA GLY A 8 -11.95 7.59 -22.79
C GLY A 8 -10.60 7.50 -22.10
N ALA A 9 -9.97 8.65 -21.85
CA ALA A 9 -8.72 8.74 -21.11
C ALA A 9 -8.89 8.34 -19.63
N GLU A 10 -10.00 8.74 -19.00
CA GLU A 10 -10.33 8.34 -17.62
C GLU A 10 -10.44 6.82 -17.49
N ILE A 11 -11.27 6.18 -18.34
CA ILE A 11 -11.52 4.75 -18.24
C ILE A 11 -10.26 3.94 -18.53
N PHE A 12 -9.42 4.39 -19.47
CA PHE A 12 -8.13 3.79 -19.72
C PHE A 12 -7.20 3.90 -18.50
N GLY A 13 -7.12 5.07 -17.87
CA GLY A 13 -6.36 5.27 -16.63
C GLY A 13 -6.83 4.35 -15.50
N ARG A 14 -8.15 4.18 -15.34
CA ARG A 14 -8.74 3.24 -14.37
C ARG A 14 -8.37 1.80 -14.68
N TRP A 15 -8.43 1.39 -15.95
CA TRP A 15 -8.05 0.03 -16.35
C TRP A 15 -6.58 -0.27 -16.01
N VAL A 16 -5.66 0.65 -16.33
CA VAL A 16 -4.25 0.53 -15.92
C VAL A 16 -4.12 0.45 -14.40
N HIS A 17 -4.85 1.30 -13.67
CA HIS A 17 -4.83 1.33 -12.21
C HIS A 17 -5.29 0.01 -11.59
N TYR A 18 -6.38 -0.58 -12.09
CA TYR A 18 -6.90 -1.86 -11.60
C TYR A 18 -5.95 -3.00 -11.92
N PHE A 19 -5.47 -3.09 -13.16
CA PHE A 19 -4.53 -4.13 -13.56
C PHE A 19 -3.25 -4.10 -12.70
N ALA A 20 -2.62 -2.93 -12.62
CA ALA A 20 -1.41 -2.74 -11.82
C ALA A 20 -1.69 -2.94 -10.31
N GLY A 21 -2.84 -2.48 -9.82
CA GLY A 21 -3.24 -2.59 -8.42
C GLY A 21 -3.44 -4.05 -7.99
N VAL A 22 -4.07 -4.86 -8.84
CA VAL A 22 -4.20 -6.32 -8.62
C VAL A 22 -2.83 -6.98 -8.60
N ALA A 23 -1.94 -6.65 -9.54
CA ALA A 23 -0.58 -7.19 -9.54
C ALA A 23 0.18 -6.78 -8.26
N TRP A 24 0.07 -5.53 -7.84
CA TRP A 24 0.77 -5.01 -6.66
C TRP A 24 0.26 -5.63 -5.36
N ILE A 25 -1.03 -5.47 -5.06
CA ILE A 25 -1.61 -5.94 -3.81
C ILE A 25 -1.66 -7.48 -3.77
N GLY A 26 -1.91 -8.12 -4.92
CA GLY A 26 -1.84 -9.58 -5.05
C GLY A 26 -0.46 -10.11 -4.66
N MET A 27 0.62 -9.52 -5.19
CA MET A 27 1.98 -9.94 -4.82
C MET A 27 2.32 -9.60 -3.36
N LEU A 28 1.87 -8.45 -2.86
CA LEU A 28 2.03 -8.08 -1.44
C LEU A 28 1.44 -9.15 -0.51
N TRP A 29 0.21 -9.57 -0.79
CA TRP A 29 -0.51 -10.58 0.00
C TRP A 29 0.09 -11.97 -0.20
N PHE A 30 0.53 -12.32 -1.41
CA PHE A 30 1.29 -13.55 -1.65
C PHE A 30 2.53 -13.63 -0.75
N PHE A 31 3.35 -12.58 -0.71
CA PHE A 31 4.55 -12.55 0.14
C PHE A 31 4.22 -12.70 1.63
N ASN A 32 3.14 -12.05 2.08
CA ASN A 32 2.80 -11.92 3.50
C ASN A 32 1.95 -13.06 4.06
N PHE A 33 1.08 -13.65 3.24
CA PHE A 33 0.12 -14.66 3.66
C PHE A 33 0.51 -16.07 3.23
N VAL A 34 1.28 -16.22 2.15
CA VAL A 34 1.63 -17.51 1.57
C VAL A 34 3.13 -17.78 1.70
N GLN A 35 3.97 -17.02 0.99
CA GLN A 35 5.40 -17.29 0.86
C GLN A 35 6.12 -17.32 2.21
N GLY A 36 5.88 -16.32 3.07
CA GLY A 36 6.55 -16.23 4.37
C GLY A 36 6.22 -17.39 5.32
N GLY A 37 5.05 -18.02 5.18
CA GLY A 37 4.70 -19.24 5.91
C GLY A 37 5.41 -20.46 5.35
N TRP A 38 5.36 -20.63 4.02
CA TRP A 38 6.01 -21.74 3.32
C TRP A 38 7.54 -21.76 3.54
N PHE A 39 8.20 -20.60 3.57
CA PHE A 39 9.63 -20.47 3.88
C PHE A 39 10.04 -20.96 5.29
N LYS A 40 9.08 -21.22 6.19
CA LYS A 40 9.35 -21.78 7.52
C LYS A 40 9.22 -23.30 7.56
N THR A 41 8.59 -23.90 6.55
CA THR A 41 8.29 -25.34 6.50
C THR A 41 9.12 -26.09 5.46
N THR A 42 9.87 -25.37 4.62
CA THR A 42 10.73 -25.94 3.58
C THR A 42 12.20 -25.99 4.04
N ASP A 43 13.00 -26.86 3.43
CA ASP A 43 14.43 -26.99 3.70
C ASP A 43 15.23 -25.78 3.16
N ALA A 44 16.49 -25.68 3.60
CA ALA A 44 17.34 -24.54 3.28
C ALA A 44 17.66 -24.42 1.78
N ASP A 45 17.88 -25.53 1.09
CA ASP A 45 18.26 -25.54 -0.32
C ASP A 45 17.10 -25.11 -1.21
N THR A 46 15.91 -25.68 -0.97
CA THR A 46 14.67 -25.30 -1.66
C THR A 46 14.36 -23.81 -1.45
N LYS A 47 14.48 -23.32 -0.22
CA LYS A 47 14.30 -21.90 0.08
C LYS A 47 15.31 -21.02 -0.66
N ASN A 48 16.58 -21.42 -0.68
CA ASN A 48 17.63 -20.65 -1.34
C ASN A 48 17.38 -20.58 -2.86
N ASN A 49 16.96 -21.67 -3.49
CA ASN A 49 16.60 -21.69 -4.91
C ASN A 49 15.39 -20.80 -5.20
N ALA A 50 14.36 -20.83 -4.36
CA ALA A 50 13.22 -19.91 -4.49
C ALA A 50 13.63 -18.43 -4.40
N VAL A 51 14.59 -18.09 -3.51
CA VAL A 51 15.14 -16.72 -3.39
C VAL A 51 15.93 -16.31 -4.64
N LYS A 52 16.57 -17.24 -5.34
CA LYS A 52 17.32 -16.97 -6.58
C LYS A 52 16.43 -16.82 -7.80
N GLU A 53 15.33 -17.57 -7.88
CA GLU A 53 14.57 -17.70 -9.13
C GLU A 53 13.16 -17.12 -9.03
N MET A 54 12.35 -17.59 -8.08
CA MET A 54 10.95 -17.20 -7.95
C MET A 54 10.79 -15.78 -7.37
N VAL A 55 11.52 -15.48 -6.29
CA VAL A 55 11.39 -14.21 -5.57
C VAL A 55 11.73 -13.00 -6.46
N PRO A 56 12.80 -13.00 -7.27
CA PRO A 56 13.09 -11.87 -8.15
C PRO A 56 11.99 -11.61 -9.20
N ASN A 57 11.38 -12.67 -9.73
CA ASN A 57 10.26 -12.55 -10.69
C ASN A 57 9.02 -11.94 -10.01
N ALA A 58 8.63 -12.48 -8.85
CA ALA A 58 7.51 -11.92 -8.08
C ALA A 58 7.77 -10.46 -7.66
N LEU A 59 9.02 -10.13 -7.28
CA LEU A 59 9.42 -8.76 -6.94
C LEU A 59 9.40 -7.81 -8.14
N TRP A 60 9.58 -8.31 -9.37
CA TRP A 60 9.42 -7.50 -10.57
C TRP A 60 7.97 -7.02 -10.70
N TRP A 61 7.01 -7.96 -10.64
CA TRP A 61 5.57 -7.65 -10.67
C TRP A 61 5.14 -6.76 -9.51
N PHE A 62 5.65 -7.02 -8.31
CA PHE A 62 5.37 -6.20 -7.14
C PHE A 62 5.83 -4.75 -7.31
N ARG A 63 7.06 -4.53 -7.80
CA ARG A 63 7.65 -3.18 -7.94
C ARG A 63 6.99 -2.38 -9.05
N PHE A 64 6.84 -2.98 -10.23
CA PHE A 64 6.26 -2.28 -11.37
C PHE A 64 4.75 -2.18 -11.27
N GLY A 65 4.08 -3.16 -10.64
CA GLY A 65 2.69 -3.01 -10.20
C GLY A 65 2.54 -1.77 -9.30
N ALA A 66 3.37 -1.64 -8.27
CA ALA A 66 3.35 -0.47 -7.39
C ALA A 66 3.54 0.87 -8.14
N LEU A 67 4.53 0.91 -9.04
CA LEU A 67 4.82 2.10 -9.84
C LEU A 67 3.64 2.49 -10.72
N TRP A 68 3.08 1.55 -11.48
CA TRP A 68 2.00 1.83 -12.41
C TRP A 68 0.68 2.14 -11.70
N THR A 69 0.39 1.50 -10.55
CA THR A 69 -0.75 1.88 -9.71
C THR A 69 -0.58 3.31 -9.20
N TRP A 70 0.61 3.67 -8.71
CA TRP A 70 0.83 5.01 -8.18
C TRP A 70 0.73 6.09 -9.28
N ILE A 71 1.38 5.89 -10.44
CA ILE A 71 1.30 6.82 -11.58
C ILE A 71 -0.13 6.98 -12.07
N SER A 72 -0.84 5.87 -12.32
CA SER A 72 -2.23 5.92 -12.77
C SER A 72 -3.15 6.51 -11.70
N GLY A 73 -2.88 6.28 -10.42
CA GLY A 73 -3.62 6.89 -9.32
C GLY A 73 -3.45 8.40 -9.27
N MET A 74 -2.22 8.91 -9.39
CA MET A 74 -1.94 10.34 -9.48
C MET A 74 -2.62 10.97 -10.70
N TYR A 75 -2.58 10.27 -11.85
CA TYR A 75 -3.31 10.69 -13.04
C TYR A 75 -4.82 10.79 -12.80
N LEU A 76 -5.43 9.79 -12.14
CA LEU A 76 -6.88 9.79 -11.84
C LEU A 76 -7.28 10.89 -10.85
N LEU A 77 -6.44 11.18 -9.85
CA LEU A 77 -6.65 12.30 -8.94
C LEU A 77 -6.59 13.64 -9.67
N TRP A 78 -5.58 13.82 -10.54
CA TRP A 78 -5.45 15.02 -11.37
C TRP A 78 -6.63 15.17 -12.32
N HIS A 79 -7.02 14.11 -13.02
CA HIS A 79 -8.15 14.10 -13.95
C HIS A 79 -9.46 14.48 -13.25
N ARG A 80 -9.68 13.94 -12.04
CA ARG A 80 -10.84 14.30 -11.22
C ARG A 80 -10.82 15.76 -10.77
N ALA A 81 -9.65 16.28 -10.41
CA ALA A 81 -9.45 17.66 -10.02
C ALA A 81 -9.65 18.65 -11.16
N ASP A 82 -9.23 18.29 -12.36
CA ASP A 82 -9.48 19.06 -13.58
C ASP A 82 -10.97 19.09 -13.92
N TYR A 83 -11.65 17.93 -13.87
CA TYR A 83 -13.07 17.82 -14.18
C TYR A 83 -13.99 18.56 -13.19
N LEU A 84 -13.75 18.44 -11.88
CA LEU A 84 -14.60 19.05 -10.85
C LEU A 84 -14.13 20.45 -10.43
N GLY A 85 -12.86 20.80 -10.66
CA GLY A 85 -12.21 21.96 -10.06
C GLY A 85 -11.84 21.71 -8.58
N MET A 86 -10.67 22.22 -8.17
CA MET A 86 -10.12 22.02 -6.81
C MET A 86 -11.06 22.45 -5.68
N ALA A 87 -11.86 23.51 -5.90
CA ALA A 87 -12.82 23.99 -4.90
C ALA A 87 -13.92 22.96 -4.59
N ASN A 88 -14.41 22.25 -5.60
CA ASN A 88 -15.46 21.23 -5.45
C ASN A 88 -14.92 19.89 -4.93
N LEU A 89 -13.60 19.69 -4.99
CA LEU A 89 -12.93 18.57 -4.32
C LEU A 89 -12.69 18.84 -2.84
N GLY A 90 -12.74 20.07 -2.34
CA GLY A 90 -12.36 20.34 -0.95
C GLY A 90 -13.29 19.70 0.10
N ASN A 91 -14.58 19.61 -0.21
CA ASN A 91 -15.63 19.36 0.80
C ASN A 91 -16.56 18.18 0.43
N SER A 92 -16.00 17.09 -0.10
CA SER A 92 -16.79 15.90 -0.48
C SER A 92 -16.42 14.66 0.32
N SER A 93 -17.40 13.75 0.50
CA SER A 93 -17.13 12.42 1.05
C SER A 93 -16.07 11.65 0.24
N TRP A 94 -16.02 11.87 -1.08
CA TRP A 94 -15.00 11.25 -1.94
C TRP A 94 -13.59 11.67 -1.49
N THR A 95 -13.42 12.94 -1.11
CA THR A 95 -12.13 13.56 -0.75
C THR A 95 -11.49 12.90 0.45
N VAL A 96 -12.23 12.76 1.56
CA VAL A 96 -11.67 12.18 2.77
C VAL A 96 -11.26 10.72 2.54
N TRP A 97 -12.08 9.94 1.83
CA TRP A 97 -11.77 8.54 1.55
C TRP A 97 -10.57 8.40 0.61
N ILE A 98 -10.60 9.07 -0.54
CA ILE A 98 -9.57 8.87 -1.55
C ILE A 98 -8.22 9.43 -1.12
N LEU A 99 -8.18 10.54 -0.38
CA LEU A 99 -6.91 11.13 0.07
C LEU A 99 -6.25 10.27 1.14
N LEU A 100 -7.02 9.68 2.06
CA LEU A 100 -6.49 8.72 3.04
C LEU A 100 -5.97 7.45 2.35
N GLY A 101 -6.73 6.89 1.40
CA GLY A 101 -6.29 5.77 0.58
C GLY A 101 -5.01 6.09 -0.20
N SER A 102 -4.96 7.27 -0.82
CA SER A 102 -3.82 7.73 -1.63
C SER A 102 -2.57 8.01 -0.81
N LEU A 103 -2.72 8.53 0.43
CA LEU A 103 -1.61 8.73 1.36
C LEU A 103 -0.98 7.40 1.77
N MET A 104 -1.80 6.44 2.20
CA MET A 104 -1.33 5.09 2.51
C MET A 104 -0.68 4.42 1.30
N GLY A 105 -1.30 4.55 0.12
CA GLY A 105 -0.76 4.00 -1.14
C GLY A 105 0.58 4.61 -1.50
N THR A 106 0.77 5.91 -1.27
CA THR A 106 2.04 6.59 -1.52
C THR A 106 3.14 6.09 -0.58
N PHE A 107 2.88 5.98 0.72
CA PHE A 107 3.87 5.38 1.65
C PHE A 107 4.18 3.93 1.29
N MET A 108 3.16 3.14 0.94
CA MET A 108 3.35 1.77 0.49
C MET A 108 4.25 1.70 -0.74
N PHE A 109 4.04 2.56 -1.74
CA PHE A 109 4.87 2.66 -2.94
C PHE A 109 6.32 3.04 -2.59
N LEU A 110 6.51 4.04 -1.74
CA LEU A 110 7.83 4.46 -1.27
C LEU A 110 8.54 3.31 -0.53
N ASN A 111 7.83 2.55 0.31
CA ASN A 111 8.36 1.37 0.97
C ASN A 111 8.83 0.31 -0.03
N VAL A 112 8.08 0.07 -1.11
CA VAL A 112 8.47 -0.88 -2.16
C VAL A 112 9.82 -0.49 -2.76
N TRP A 113 9.98 0.76 -3.17
CA TRP A 113 11.14 1.19 -3.96
C TRP A 113 12.34 1.61 -3.11
N LEU A 114 12.12 2.22 -1.94
CA LEU A 114 13.17 2.80 -1.11
C LEU A 114 13.62 1.89 0.03
N ILE A 115 12.80 0.92 0.45
CA ILE A 115 13.11 0.04 1.60
C ILE A 115 13.19 -1.42 1.17
N ILE A 116 12.10 -1.96 0.62
CA ILE A 116 11.98 -3.39 0.30
C ILE A 116 12.94 -3.75 -0.82
N TRP A 117 12.95 -3.03 -1.94
CA TRP A 117 13.80 -3.38 -3.07
C TRP A 117 15.31 -3.33 -2.76
N PRO A 118 15.86 -2.28 -2.14
CA PRO A 118 17.27 -2.27 -1.75
C PRO A 118 17.65 -3.42 -0.82
N ALA A 119 16.80 -3.73 0.16
CA ALA A 119 17.02 -4.86 1.07
C ALA A 119 16.96 -6.22 0.35
N GLN A 120 16.01 -6.39 -0.58
CA GLN A 120 15.90 -7.62 -1.38
C GLN A 120 17.10 -7.83 -2.28
N LYS A 121 17.72 -6.77 -2.83
CA LYS A 121 18.99 -6.90 -3.57
C LYS A 121 20.09 -7.52 -2.73
N ILE A 122 20.22 -7.15 -1.45
CA ILE A 122 21.21 -7.72 -0.53
C ILE A 122 20.89 -9.21 -0.27
N ILE A 123 19.63 -9.54 -0.01
CA ILE A 123 19.18 -10.92 0.28
C ILE A 123 19.43 -11.83 -0.93
N ILE A 124 19.02 -11.39 -2.12
CA ILE A 124 19.21 -12.13 -3.37
C ILE A 124 20.69 -12.25 -3.72
N GLY A 125 21.48 -11.18 -3.54
CA GLY A 125 22.92 -11.23 -3.73
C GLY A 125 23.59 -12.27 -2.83
N LYS A 126 23.23 -12.29 -1.54
CA LYS A 126 23.76 -13.27 -0.58
C LYS A 126 23.40 -14.71 -0.96
N ALA A 127 22.16 -14.93 -1.40
CA ALA A 127 21.73 -16.24 -1.91
C ALA A 127 22.60 -16.70 -3.10
N ASN A 128 23.01 -15.77 -3.96
CA ASN A 128 23.91 -15.99 -5.10
C ASN A 128 25.41 -15.98 -4.73
N GLY A 129 25.77 -16.05 -3.45
CA GLY A 129 27.16 -16.11 -2.99
C GLY A 129 27.90 -14.76 -3.01
N GLN A 130 27.20 -13.65 -3.25
CA GLN A 130 27.77 -12.30 -3.22
C GLN A 130 27.77 -11.75 -1.79
N ASP A 131 28.79 -10.97 -1.43
CA ASP A 131 28.83 -10.29 -0.15
C ASP A 131 28.42 -8.81 -0.29
N LEU A 132 27.11 -8.57 -0.25
CA LEU A 132 26.51 -7.23 -0.40
C LEU A 132 26.08 -6.60 0.93
N GLY A 133 26.46 -7.20 2.06
CA GLY A 133 26.12 -6.76 3.41
C GLY A 133 25.30 -7.77 4.21
N ASP A 134 24.76 -7.31 5.35
CA ASP A 134 24.01 -8.16 6.28
C ASP A 134 22.60 -8.49 5.76
N ALA A 135 22.46 -9.71 5.23
CA ALA A 135 21.20 -10.22 4.71
C ALA A 135 20.12 -10.40 5.80
N ALA A 136 20.49 -10.68 7.06
CA ALA A 136 19.53 -10.85 8.15
C ALA A 136 18.93 -9.49 8.56
N ALA A 137 19.78 -8.46 8.69
CA ALA A 137 19.32 -7.09 8.93
C ALA A 137 18.46 -6.56 7.77
N ALA A 138 18.87 -6.84 6.52
CA ALA A 138 18.09 -6.50 5.34
C ALA A 138 16.71 -7.20 5.35
N ALA A 139 16.65 -8.49 5.67
CA ALA A 139 15.40 -9.23 5.77
C ALA A 139 14.47 -8.69 6.86
N ALA A 140 15.00 -8.33 8.03
CA ALA A 140 14.22 -7.71 9.10
C ALA A 140 13.64 -6.36 8.66
N ARG A 141 14.44 -5.52 7.98
CA ARG A 141 14.01 -4.22 7.46
C ARG A 141 12.93 -4.36 6.39
N ALA A 142 13.15 -5.22 5.39
CA ALA A 142 12.16 -5.50 4.35
C ALA A 142 10.87 -6.09 4.93
N GLY A 143 10.99 -6.98 5.91
CA GLY A 143 9.87 -7.63 6.57
C GLY A 143 8.96 -6.62 7.27
N VAL A 144 9.51 -5.69 8.06
CA VAL A 144 8.69 -4.66 8.73
C VAL A 144 7.98 -3.77 7.72
N ALA A 145 8.68 -3.27 6.68
CA ALA A 145 8.05 -2.47 5.64
C ALA A 145 6.94 -3.23 4.89
N SER A 146 7.18 -4.50 4.57
CA SER A 146 6.18 -5.35 3.89
C SER A 146 4.95 -5.63 4.77
N ARG A 147 5.14 -5.81 6.08
CA ARG A 147 4.03 -5.96 7.04
C ARG A 147 3.25 -4.66 7.22
N THR A 148 3.93 -3.51 7.30
CA THR A 148 3.26 -2.20 7.32
C THR A 148 2.45 -1.97 6.05
N ASN A 149 3.00 -2.30 4.87
CA ASN A 149 2.24 -2.24 3.63
C ASN A 149 1.00 -3.14 3.65
N THR A 150 1.11 -4.35 4.21
CA THR A 150 -0.03 -5.27 4.33
C THR A 150 -1.09 -4.68 5.27
N LEU A 151 -0.67 -4.12 6.41
CA LEU A 151 -1.56 -3.45 7.35
C LEU A 151 -2.30 -2.29 6.68
N PHE A 152 -1.60 -1.44 5.91
CA PHE A 152 -2.21 -0.31 5.19
C PHE A 152 -3.08 -0.74 4.01
N SER A 153 -2.78 -1.85 3.35
CA SER A 153 -3.56 -2.31 2.19
C SER A 153 -5.04 -2.57 2.53
N ILE A 154 -5.34 -2.96 3.77
CA ILE A 154 -6.70 -3.27 4.23
C ILE A 154 -7.59 -2.02 4.26
N PRO A 155 -7.28 -0.97 5.06
CA PRO A 155 -8.07 0.26 5.05
C PRO A 155 -8.00 0.97 3.69
N LEU A 156 -6.86 0.93 2.99
CA LEU A 156 -6.71 1.53 1.67
C LEU A 156 -7.73 0.98 0.67
N LEU A 157 -7.88 -0.35 0.56
CA LEU A 157 -8.83 -0.97 -0.36
C LEU A 157 -10.28 -0.61 -0.02
N PHE A 158 -10.61 -0.59 1.28
CA PHE A 158 -11.93 -0.12 1.73
C PHE A 158 -12.18 1.32 1.27
N MET A 159 -11.22 2.22 1.50
CA MET A 159 -11.35 3.64 1.15
C MET A 159 -11.46 3.87 -0.35
N MET A 160 -10.76 3.08 -1.18
CA MET A 160 -10.92 3.12 -2.63
C MET A 160 -12.35 2.77 -3.08
N GLY A 161 -12.95 1.74 -2.48
CA GLY A 161 -14.35 1.38 -2.74
C GLY A 161 -15.31 2.44 -2.18
N ALA A 162 -15.07 2.89 -0.95
CA ALA A 162 -15.92 3.85 -0.25
C ALA A 162 -16.01 5.19 -0.99
N ALA A 163 -14.91 5.66 -1.58
CA ALA A 163 -14.88 6.90 -2.35
C ALA A 163 -15.95 6.94 -3.46
N SER A 164 -16.27 5.80 -4.09
CA SER A 164 -17.22 5.74 -5.21
C SER A 164 -18.58 5.13 -4.85
N HIS A 165 -18.69 4.41 -3.73
CA HIS A 165 -19.89 3.60 -3.40
C HIS A 165 -20.42 3.82 -1.98
N PHE A 166 -19.77 4.63 -1.17
CA PHE A 166 -20.17 4.87 0.21
C PHE A 166 -20.08 6.36 0.55
N THR A 167 -21.11 7.09 0.13
CA THR A 167 -21.26 8.51 0.43
C THR A 167 -21.73 8.69 1.86
N ILE A 168 -20.94 9.41 2.66
CA ILE A 168 -21.33 9.85 3.99
C ILE A 168 -21.85 11.29 3.94
N SER A 169 -22.80 11.62 4.83
CA SER A 169 -23.15 13.02 5.08
C SER A 169 -21.95 13.69 5.74
N VAL A 170 -21.52 14.82 5.17
CA VAL A 170 -20.34 15.57 5.61
C VAL A 170 -20.73 17.01 5.90
N ARG A 171 -20.48 17.48 7.12
CA ARG A 171 -20.35 18.92 7.38
C ARG A 171 -19.05 19.38 6.75
N GLU A 172 -19.09 20.46 5.99
CA GLU A 172 -17.93 20.98 5.26
C GLU A 172 -16.70 21.22 6.17
N THR A 173 -16.93 21.57 7.44
CA THR A 173 -15.86 21.84 8.41
C THR A 173 -15.17 20.60 8.98
N GLY A 174 -15.73 19.39 8.79
CA GLY A 174 -15.25 18.16 9.43
C GLY A 174 -14.19 17.39 8.65
N ILE A 175 -14.15 17.53 7.32
CA ILE A 175 -13.33 16.70 6.43
C ILE A 175 -11.83 16.89 6.67
N TRP A 176 -11.35 18.12 6.65
CA TRP A 176 -9.91 18.40 6.78
C TRP A 176 -9.37 18.05 8.17
N PRO A 177 -10.04 18.38 9.29
CA PRO A 177 -9.65 17.89 10.60
C PRO A 177 -9.60 16.35 10.67
N ALA A 178 -10.62 15.65 10.16
CA ALA A 178 -10.64 14.19 10.13
C ALA A 178 -9.47 13.61 9.32
N PHE A 179 -9.22 14.17 8.13
CA PHE A 179 -8.09 13.81 7.30
C PHE A 179 -6.76 14.00 8.03
N LEU A 180 -6.54 15.16 8.67
CA LEU A 180 -5.28 15.46 9.37
C LEU A 180 -5.02 14.51 10.54
N VAL A 181 -6.04 14.17 11.33
CA VAL A 181 -5.91 13.21 12.44
C VAL A 181 -5.56 11.82 11.92
N CYS A 182 -6.28 11.34 10.90
CA CYS A 182 -5.99 10.06 10.26
C CYS A 182 -4.63 10.04 9.57
N ALA A 183 -4.24 11.14 8.91
CA ALA A 183 -2.94 11.29 8.27
C ALA A 183 -1.80 11.27 9.29
N ALA A 184 -1.95 11.95 10.43
CA ALA A 184 -0.98 11.89 11.52
C ALA A 184 -0.79 10.45 12.02
N LEU A 185 -1.88 9.70 12.19
CA LEU A 185 -1.81 8.28 12.57
C LEU A 185 -1.04 7.44 11.53
N ILE A 186 -1.34 7.60 10.24
CA ILE A 186 -0.65 6.91 9.14
C ILE A 186 0.85 7.26 9.15
N VAL A 187 1.19 8.54 9.23
CA VAL A 187 2.58 9.04 9.24
C VAL A 187 3.35 8.50 10.44
N LEU A 188 2.76 8.47 11.63
CA LEU A 188 3.40 7.92 12.83
C LEU A 188 3.70 6.43 12.69
N ILE A 189 2.76 5.66 12.14
CA ILE A 189 2.97 4.23 11.85
C ILE A 189 4.11 4.06 10.85
N GLU A 190 4.13 4.85 9.78
CA GLU A 190 5.15 4.78 8.74
C GLU A 190 6.54 5.19 9.25
N ILE A 191 6.65 6.27 10.02
CA ILE A 191 7.92 6.69 10.64
C ILE A 191 8.47 5.57 11.53
N ASN A 192 7.61 4.94 12.34
CA ASN A 192 8.02 3.82 13.16
C ASN A 192 8.48 2.62 12.30
N ALA A 193 7.81 2.33 11.18
CA ALA A 193 8.24 1.27 10.26
C ALA A 193 9.59 1.55 9.60
N ALA A 194 9.78 2.78 9.10
CA ALA A 194 10.97 3.20 8.37
C ALA A 194 12.20 3.37 9.27
N PHE A 195 12.04 4.02 10.42
CA PHE A 195 13.15 4.44 11.30
C PHE A 195 13.16 3.76 12.66
N GLY A 196 12.02 3.26 13.12
CA GLY A 196 11.91 2.57 14.40
C GLY A 196 12.55 1.17 14.42
N PRO A 197 12.49 0.50 15.58
CA PRO A 197 13.03 -0.84 15.77
C PRO A 197 12.44 -1.84 14.77
N LYS A 198 13.26 -2.77 14.25
CA LYS A 198 12.81 -3.78 13.29
C LYS A 198 12.11 -4.97 13.97
N LYS A 199 11.08 -4.65 14.76
CA LYS A 199 10.24 -5.58 15.51
C LYS A 199 8.81 -5.50 14.97
N MET A 200 8.26 -6.64 14.55
CA MET A 200 6.92 -6.68 13.94
C MET A 200 5.77 -6.62 14.96
N GLY A 201 6.03 -6.88 16.24
CA GLY A 201 5.00 -6.93 17.28
C GLY A 201 3.81 -7.81 16.86
N PRO A 202 2.55 -7.34 16.97
CA PRO A 202 1.38 -8.14 16.60
C PRO A 202 1.35 -8.49 15.10
N MET A 203 1.96 -7.69 14.23
CA MET A 203 2.00 -7.95 12.78
C MET A 203 2.97 -9.07 12.38
N ALA A 204 3.65 -9.72 13.34
CA ALA A 204 4.52 -10.86 13.03
C ALA A 204 3.76 -12.04 12.39
N SER A 205 2.50 -12.22 12.79
CA SER A 205 1.61 -13.27 12.28
C SER A 205 0.63 -12.74 11.24
N VAL A 206 0.13 -13.63 10.38
CA VAL A 206 -0.91 -13.31 9.38
C VAL A 206 -2.19 -12.81 10.07
N LYS A 207 -2.69 -13.56 11.05
CA LYS A 207 -3.87 -13.16 11.83
C LYS A 207 -3.66 -11.79 12.48
N GLY A 208 -2.48 -11.56 13.05
CA GLY A 208 -2.16 -10.31 13.72
C GLY A 208 -2.13 -9.11 12.78
N VAL A 209 -1.46 -9.20 11.63
CA VAL A 209 -1.41 -8.08 10.67
C VAL A 209 -2.80 -7.79 10.07
N VAL A 210 -3.61 -8.83 9.80
CA VAL A 210 -4.98 -8.65 9.33
C VAL A 210 -5.85 -7.98 10.40
N THR A 211 -5.77 -8.45 11.65
CA THR A 211 -6.51 -7.86 12.76
C THR A 211 -6.09 -6.40 12.97
N SER A 212 -4.79 -6.10 12.98
CA SER A 212 -4.28 -4.72 13.09
C SER A 212 -4.77 -3.82 11.95
N GLY A 213 -4.83 -4.33 10.72
CA GLY A 213 -5.37 -3.58 9.58
C GLY A 213 -6.88 -3.30 9.70
N CYS A 214 -7.66 -4.29 10.16
CA CYS A 214 -9.09 -4.09 10.45
C CYS A 214 -9.32 -3.09 11.60
N VAL A 215 -8.49 -3.14 12.64
CA VAL A 215 -8.54 -2.15 13.74
C VAL A 215 -8.20 -0.76 13.24
N LEU A 216 -7.15 -0.61 12.42
CA LEU A 216 -6.80 0.68 11.83
C LEU A 216 -7.95 1.22 10.97
N LEU A 217 -8.55 0.37 10.13
CA LEU A 217 -9.73 0.72 9.34
C LEU A 217 -10.88 1.21 10.23
N LEU A 218 -11.22 0.47 11.28
CA LEU A 218 -12.29 0.85 12.19
C LEU A 218 -12.01 2.19 12.88
N VAL A 219 -10.79 2.39 13.37
CA VAL A 219 -10.37 3.64 14.02
C VAL A 219 -10.48 4.82 13.04
N GLN A 220 -9.95 4.68 11.83
CA GLN A 220 -10.02 5.74 10.81
C GLN A 220 -11.47 6.03 10.39
N TYR A 221 -12.29 4.98 10.22
CA TYR A 221 -13.71 5.12 9.93
C TYR A 221 -14.44 5.89 11.04
N LEU A 222 -14.23 5.53 12.31
CA LEU A 222 -14.87 6.22 13.44
C LEU A 222 -14.42 7.68 13.55
N ILE A 223 -13.15 7.97 13.32
CA ILE A 223 -12.65 9.35 13.27
C ILE A 223 -13.39 10.14 12.20
N VAL A 224 -13.49 9.60 10.98
CA VAL A 224 -14.20 10.25 9.88
C VAL A 224 -15.69 10.40 10.20
N ASP A 225 -16.34 9.37 10.73
CA ASP A 225 -17.77 9.40 11.05
C ASP A 225 -18.11 10.43 12.14
N LEU A 226 -17.33 10.48 13.21
CA LEU A 226 -17.56 11.39 14.34
C LEU A 226 -17.23 12.84 14.02
N MET A 227 -16.21 13.08 13.21
CA MET A 227 -15.74 14.45 12.91
C MET A 227 -16.44 15.07 11.71
N CYS A 228 -16.98 14.26 10.79
CA CYS A 228 -17.70 14.75 9.61
C CYS A 228 -19.22 14.90 9.82
N LYS A 229 -19.81 14.29 10.86
CA LYS A 229 -21.24 14.46 11.21
C LYS A 229 -21.50 15.66 12.10
#